data_AF-A0A1X9YZ17-F1
#
_entry.id   AF-A0A1X9YZ17-F1
#
_cell.length_a   1.000
_cell.length_b   1.000
_cell.length_c   1.000
_cell.angle_alpha   90.00
_cell.angle_beta   90.00
_cell.angle_gamma   90.00
#
_symmetry.space_group_name_H-M   'P 1'
#
loop_
_entity.id
_entity.type
_entity.pdbx_description
1 polymer ?
#
loop_
_entity_poly.entity_id
_entity_poly.type
_entity_poly.pdbx_seq_one_letter_code
_entity_poly.pdbx_strand_id
1 'polypeptide(L)'
;MTQQENNQQKHQMSQMTDGDLLVPTLNTDPEGGPVYHPAIGKGALWGGLIGGVLVGALAWLVAAGVWPVVGLGQMAGGSYGAAAFMGFVLGSAVGGLIGSFIGINRMFRQYRRHRGMV
;
A
#
# COMPACT_ATOMS: atom_id res chain seq x y z
N MET A 1 -16.62 41.06 6.41
CA MET A 1 -16.01 39.72 6.45
C MET A 1 -16.91 38.83 7.29
N THR A 2 -17.57 37.88 6.64
CA THR A 2 -18.76 37.18 7.14
C THR A 2 -18.35 35.88 7.83
N GLN A 3 -18.90 35.58 9.01
CA GLN A 3 -18.52 34.41 9.84
C GLN A 3 -18.57 33.04 9.12
N GLN A 4 -19.25 32.96 7.97
CA GLN A 4 -19.29 31.76 7.13
C GLN A 4 -17.94 31.44 6.45
N GLU A 5 -17.14 32.44 6.06
CA GLU A 5 -15.79 32.19 5.47
C GLU A 5 -14.83 31.58 6.49
N ASN A 6 -14.90 32.03 7.75
CA ASN A 6 -14.01 31.57 8.81
C ASN A 6 -14.25 30.10 9.19
N ASN A 7 -15.52 29.67 9.19
CA ASN A 7 -15.86 28.27 9.41
C ASN A 7 -15.43 27.36 8.26
N GLN A 8 -15.50 27.83 7.00
CA GLN A 8 -15.01 27.05 5.86
C GLN A 8 -13.48 26.91 5.88
N GLN A 9 -12.74 27.97 6.24
CA GLN A 9 -11.30 27.91 6.41
C GLN A 9 -10.87 26.96 7.54
N LYS A 10 -11.60 26.93 8.67
CA LYS A 10 -11.34 25.97 9.75
C LYS A 10 -11.53 24.51 9.32
N HIS A 11 -12.56 24.23 8.52
CA HIS A 11 -12.78 22.88 8.00
C HIS A 11 -11.71 22.46 6.99
N GLN A 12 -11.21 23.39 6.18
CA GLN A 12 -10.09 23.13 5.26
C GLN A 12 -8.76 22.93 6.00
N MET A 13 -8.47 23.75 7.02
CA MET A 13 -7.28 23.58 7.88
C MET A 13 -7.28 22.26 8.66
N SER A 14 -8.45 21.78 9.11
CA SER A 14 -8.56 20.53 9.85
C SER A 14 -8.34 19.27 8.99
N GLN A 15 -8.42 19.37 7.66
CA GLN A 15 -8.18 18.24 6.75
C GLN A 15 -6.75 18.18 6.21
N MET A 16 -5.95 19.23 6.44
CA MET A 16 -4.54 19.26 6.07
C MET A 16 -3.74 18.42 7.08
N THR A 17 -2.89 17.53 6.58
CA THR A 17 -1.97 16.76 7.45
C THR A 17 -0.89 17.70 7.99
N ASP A 18 -0.29 17.43 9.15
CA ASP A 18 0.75 18.30 9.76
C ASP A 18 1.88 18.70 8.79
N GLY A 19 2.17 17.86 7.79
CA GLY A 19 3.11 18.18 6.70
C GLY A 19 2.64 19.27 5.72
N ASP A 20 1.34 19.33 5.42
CA ASP A 20 0.74 20.39 4.57
C ASP A 20 0.69 21.75 5.31
N LEU A 21 0.70 21.74 6.65
CA LEU A 21 0.80 22.97 7.45
C LEU A 21 2.21 23.58 7.43
N LEU A 22 3.25 22.75 7.23
CA LEU A 22 4.65 23.18 7.18
C LEU A 22 5.12 23.54 5.77
N VAL A 23 4.62 22.83 4.75
CA VAL A 23 4.91 23.11 3.34
C VAL A 23 3.62 22.90 2.52
N PRO A 24 2.91 23.98 2.10
CA PRO A 24 1.60 23.90 1.43
C PRO A 24 1.57 23.17 0.08
N THR A 25 2.69 22.61 -0.37
CA THR A 25 2.88 21.98 -1.67
C THR A 25 3.33 20.52 -1.58
N LEU A 26 3.36 19.90 -0.39
CA LEU A 26 3.90 18.54 -0.27
C LEU A 26 3.03 17.47 -0.95
N ASN A 27 1.72 17.68 -0.97
CA ASN A 27 0.77 16.79 -1.65
C ASN A 27 0.49 17.16 -3.11
N THR A 28 0.98 18.30 -3.61
CA THR A 28 0.56 18.87 -4.89
C THR A 28 1.76 19.36 -5.71
N ASP A 29 1.89 18.88 -6.95
CA ASP A 29 2.90 19.31 -7.92
C ASP A 29 2.71 20.81 -8.23
N PRO A 30 3.73 21.60 -8.61
CA PRO A 30 3.59 22.93 -9.19
C PRO A 30 2.46 23.10 -10.24
N GLU A 31 2.03 22.04 -10.92
CA GLU A 31 0.88 22.04 -11.86
C GLU A 31 -0.49 21.69 -11.23
N GLY A 32 -0.58 21.53 -9.92
CA GLY A 32 -1.82 21.16 -9.23
C GLY A 32 -2.14 19.66 -9.26
N GLY A 33 -1.21 18.83 -9.68
CA GLY A 33 -1.33 17.36 -9.75
C GLY A 33 -1.12 16.72 -8.37
N PRO A 34 -1.81 15.61 -8.04
CA PRO A 34 -1.65 14.98 -6.75
C PRO A 34 -0.34 14.18 -6.74
N VAL A 35 0.59 14.48 -5.82
CA VAL A 35 1.93 13.88 -5.75
C VAL A 35 1.99 12.75 -4.74
N TYR A 36 1.36 12.93 -3.59
CA TYR A 36 1.31 11.94 -2.53
C TYR A 36 -0.12 11.76 -2.02
N HIS A 37 -0.49 10.52 -1.74
CA HIS A 37 -1.74 10.23 -1.04
C HIS A 37 -1.49 9.10 -0.05
N PRO A 38 -1.86 9.23 1.25
CA PRO A 38 -1.75 8.16 2.23
C PRO A 38 -2.42 6.84 1.80
N ALA A 39 -3.32 6.87 0.81
CA ALA A 39 -3.87 5.68 0.18
C ALA A 39 -2.82 4.76 -0.46
N ILE A 40 -1.71 5.31 -0.97
CA ILE A 40 -0.60 4.54 -1.56
C ILE A 40 0.11 3.73 -0.48
N GLY A 41 0.53 4.40 0.60
CA GLY A 41 1.20 3.75 1.72
C GLY A 41 0.32 2.71 2.41
N LYS A 42 -0.96 3.03 2.64
CA LYS A 42 -1.94 2.05 3.19
C LYS A 42 -2.13 0.87 2.25
N GLY A 43 -2.19 1.10 0.95
CA GLY A 43 -2.28 0.04 -0.06
C GLY A 43 -1.07 -0.87 -0.02
N ALA A 44 0.13 -0.31 0.00
CA ALA A 44 1.38 -1.07 0.09
C ALA A 44 1.48 -1.88 1.38
N LEU A 45 1.09 -1.31 2.52
CA LEU A 45 1.12 -2.00 3.81
C LEU A 45 0.18 -3.22 3.82
N TRP A 46 -1.08 -3.03 3.43
CA TRP A 46 -2.06 -4.12 3.39
C TRP A 46 -1.72 -5.15 2.31
N GLY A 47 -1.31 -4.71 1.13
CA GLY A 47 -0.90 -5.60 0.05
C GLY A 47 0.30 -6.45 0.46
N GLY A 48 1.30 -5.85 1.13
CA GLY A 48 2.46 -6.56 1.63
C GLY A 48 2.09 -7.57 2.70
N LEU A 49 1.26 -7.18 3.67
CA LEU A 49 0.86 -8.07 4.76
C LEU A 49 0.05 -9.27 4.24
N ILE A 50 -0.90 -9.05 3.34
CA ILE A 50 -1.71 -10.11 2.72
C ILE A 50 -0.84 -11.01 1.82
N GLY A 51 -0.03 -10.40 0.94
CA GLY A 51 0.84 -11.14 0.03
C GLY A 51 1.89 -11.97 0.76
N GLY A 52 2.49 -11.40 1.81
CA GLY A 52 3.45 -12.09 2.67
C GLY A 52 2.84 -13.29 3.36
N VAL A 53 1.67 -13.13 4.00
CA VAL A 53 1.02 -14.24 4.69
C VAL A 53 0.62 -15.36 3.71
N LEU A 54 0.07 -15.01 2.54
CA LEU A 54 -0.32 -16.01 1.53
C LEU A 54 0.87 -16.79 0.99
N VAL A 55 1.92 -16.10 0.54
CA VAL A 55 3.09 -16.76 -0.05
C VAL A 55 3.93 -17.46 1.01
N GLY A 56 4.04 -16.89 2.21
CA GLY A 56 4.70 -17.54 3.36
C GLY A 56 4.01 -18.83 3.76
N ALA A 57 2.67 -18.84 3.84
CA ALA A 57 1.89 -20.05 4.11
C ALA A 57 2.04 -21.09 2.99
N LEU A 58 2.03 -20.66 1.72
CA LEU A 58 2.26 -21.56 0.59
C LEU A 58 3.67 -22.17 0.62
N ALA A 59 4.71 -21.37 0.87
CA ALA A 59 6.07 -21.84 0.98
C ALA A 59 6.25 -22.80 2.16
N TRP A 60 5.59 -22.54 3.28
CA TRP A 60 5.54 -23.44 4.43
C TRP A 60 4.88 -24.78 4.08
N LEU A 61 3.75 -24.77 3.36
CA LEU A 61 3.05 -25.98 2.93
C LEU A 61 3.88 -26.81 1.94
N VAL A 62 4.59 -26.15 1.02
CA VAL A 62 5.54 -26.81 0.10
C VAL A 62 6.68 -27.45 0.88
N ALA A 63 7.27 -26.72 1.84
CA ALA A 63 8.34 -27.24 2.69
C ALA A 63 7.86 -28.40 3.59
N ALA A 64 6.63 -28.33 4.10
CA ALA A 64 5.98 -29.38 4.89
C ALA A 64 5.69 -30.66 4.11
N GLY A 65 5.91 -30.66 2.78
CA GLY A 65 5.68 -31.82 1.93
C GLY A 65 4.20 -32.12 1.66
N VAL A 66 3.29 -31.20 2.02
CA VAL A 66 1.85 -31.31 1.71
C VAL A 66 1.64 -31.25 0.19
N TRP A 67 2.51 -30.51 -0.52
CA TRP A 67 2.53 -30.48 -1.97
C TRP A 67 3.81 -31.15 -2.50
N PRO A 68 3.73 -32.36 -3.07
CA PRO A 68 4.89 -33.02 -3.64
C PRO A 68 5.26 -32.34 -4.96
N VAL A 69 6.24 -31.44 -4.90
CA VAL A 69 6.86 -30.86 -6.09
C VAL A 69 8.12 -31.67 -6.40
N VAL A 70 8.09 -32.40 -7.51
CA VAL A 70 9.21 -33.20 -8.01
C VAL A 70 10.40 -32.24 -8.27
N GLY A 71 11.51 -32.44 -7.56
CA GLY A 71 12.72 -31.62 -7.67
C GLY A 71 12.96 -30.61 -6.53
N LEU A 72 12.00 -30.38 -5.63
CA LEU A 72 12.19 -29.53 -4.44
C LEU A 72 12.61 -30.30 -3.17
N GLY A 73 13.03 -31.57 -3.32
CA GLY A 73 13.46 -32.41 -2.19
C GLY A 73 14.58 -31.80 -1.34
N GLN A 74 15.35 -30.86 -1.89
CA GLN A 74 16.37 -30.10 -1.15
C GLN A 74 15.81 -28.94 -0.32
N MET A 75 14.66 -28.35 -0.70
CA MET A 75 13.96 -27.36 0.13
C MET A 75 13.15 -28.01 1.26
N ALA A 76 12.70 -29.26 1.10
CA ALA A 76 11.98 -30.00 2.14
C ALA A 76 12.86 -30.42 3.33
N GLY A 77 14.20 -30.39 3.18
CA GLY A 77 15.15 -30.81 4.23
C GLY A 77 15.69 -29.67 5.11
N GLY A 78 15.49 -28.41 4.73
CA GLY A 78 16.12 -27.26 5.38
C GLY A 78 15.12 -26.29 5.99
N SER A 79 14.68 -26.55 7.23
CA SER A 79 13.92 -25.62 8.08
C SER A 79 12.63 -25.04 7.48
N TYR A 80 11.48 -25.57 7.93
CA TYR A 80 10.15 -25.02 7.62
C TYR A 80 10.03 -23.51 7.89
N GLY A 81 10.72 -23.02 8.92
CA GLY A 81 10.73 -21.62 9.30
C GLY A 81 11.45 -20.75 8.26
N ALA A 82 12.56 -21.22 7.70
CA ALA A 82 13.30 -20.50 6.67
C ALA A 82 12.49 -20.38 5.37
N ALA A 83 11.82 -21.46 4.95
CA ALA A 83 10.94 -21.44 3.79
C ALA A 83 9.75 -20.48 3.99
N ALA A 84 9.08 -20.54 5.14
CA ALA A 84 7.98 -19.65 5.49
C ALA A 84 8.42 -18.18 5.51
N PHE A 85 9.57 -17.88 6.10
CA PHE A 85 10.12 -16.52 6.15
C PHE A 85 10.48 -16.00 4.76
N MET A 86 11.17 -16.79 3.94
CA MET A 86 11.51 -16.39 2.57
C MET A 86 10.26 -16.18 1.72
N GLY A 87 9.28 -17.08 1.85
CA GLY A 87 7.97 -16.93 1.21
C GLY A 87 7.26 -15.65 1.68
N PHE A 88 7.33 -15.33 2.97
CA PHE A 88 6.75 -14.11 3.52
C PHE A 88 7.44 -12.85 3.00
N VAL A 89 8.77 -12.83 2.94
CA VAL A 89 9.53 -11.67 2.44
C VAL A 89 9.24 -11.43 0.96
N LEU A 90 9.31 -12.48 0.13
CA LEU A 90 8.97 -12.41 -1.29
C LEU A 90 7.52 -12.00 -1.51
N GLY A 91 6.59 -12.63 -0.78
CA GLY A 91 5.17 -12.32 -0.84
C GLY A 91 4.86 -10.89 -0.41
N SER A 92 5.55 -10.38 0.60
CA SER A 92 5.38 -9.01 1.09
C SER A 92 5.90 -7.98 0.11
N ALA A 93 7.03 -8.26 -0.55
CA ALA A 93 7.57 -7.37 -1.58
C ALA A 93 6.61 -7.28 -2.79
N VAL A 94 6.18 -8.43 -3.31
CA VAL A 94 5.25 -8.49 -4.46
C VAL A 94 3.88 -7.93 -4.08
N GLY A 95 3.34 -8.35 -2.95
CA GLY A 95 2.05 -7.89 -2.44
C GLY A 95 2.04 -6.40 -2.15
N GLY A 96 3.12 -5.86 -1.58
CA GLY A 96 3.25 -4.43 -1.28
C GLY A 96 3.33 -3.58 -2.54
N LEU A 97 4.04 -4.07 -3.56
CA LEU A 97 4.09 -3.42 -4.86
C LEU A 97 2.70 -3.40 -5.53
N ILE A 98 1.99 -4.52 -5.55
CA ILE A 98 0.61 -4.59 -6.08
C ILE A 98 -0.33 -3.67 -5.28
N GLY A 99 -0.25 -3.70 -3.96
CA GLY A 99 -1.04 -2.86 -3.07
C GLY A 99 -0.79 -1.36 -3.29
N SER A 100 0.47 -0.98 -3.56
CA SER A 100 0.86 0.39 -3.92
C SER A 100 0.18 0.82 -5.22
N PHE A 101 0.21 -0.01 -6.26
CA PHE A 101 -0.49 0.27 -7.54
C PHE A 101 -2.00 0.45 -7.35
N ILE A 102 -2.64 -0.35 -6.50
CA ILE A 102 -4.07 -0.20 -6.17
C ILE A 102 -4.32 1.14 -5.46
N GLY A 103 -3.43 1.53 -4.54
CA GLY A 103 -3.47 2.82 -3.86
C GLY A 103 -3.35 4.00 -4.81
N ILE A 104 -2.42 3.94 -5.78
CA ILE A 104 -2.24 4.93 -6.84
C ILE A 104 -3.51 5.03 -7.70
N ASN A 105 -4.10 3.91 -8.10
CA ASN A 105 -5.34 3.93 -8.89
C ASN A 105 -6.51 4.57 -8.12
N ARG A 106 -6.62 4.32 -6.80
CA ARG A 106 -7.62 4.97 -5.95
C ARG A 106 -7.41 6.48 -5.87
N MET A 107 -6.16 6.94 -5.75
CA MET A 107 -5.79 8.35 -5.77
C MET A 107 -6.22 9.03 -7.07
N PHE A 108 -5.89 8.45 -8.22
CA PHE A 108 -6.31 8.99 -9.52
C PHE A 108 -7.84 9.04 -9.68
N ARG A 109 -8.56 8.01 -9.20
CA ARG A 109 -10.05 8.02 -9.24
C ARG A 109 -10.65 9.11 -8.36
N GLN A 110 -10.12 9.34 -7.17
CA GLN A 110 -10.57 10.43 -6.29
C GLN A 110 -10.28 11.79 -6.90
N TYR A 111 -9.08 11.97 -7.46
CA TYR A 111 -8.70 13.21 -8.13
C TYR A 111 -9.60 13.53 -9.33
N ARG A 112 -9.91 12.54 -10.19
CA ARG A 112 -10.84 12.73 -11.32
C ARG A 112 -12.24 13.15 -10.89
N ARG A 113 -12.76 12.57 -9.79
CA ARG A 113 -14.05 12.98 -9.22
C ARG A 113 -14.03 14.43 -8.73
N HIS A 114 -12.96 14.85 -8.06
CA HIS A 114 -12.84 16.23 -7.58
C HIS A 114 -12.74 17.27 -8.69
N ARG A 115 -12.16 16.93 -9.85
CA ARG A 115 -12.14 17.80 -11.03
C ARG A 115 -13.39 17.69 -11.92
N GLY A 116 -14.42 16.94 -11.51
CA GLY A 116 -15.66 16.79 -12.29
C GLY A 116 -15.49 16.09 -13.64
N MET A 117 -14.42 15.31 -13.80
CA MET A 117 -14.11 14.63 -15.07
C MET A 117 -14.80 13.26 -15.23
N VAL A 118 -15.61 12.83 -14.26
CA VAL A 118 -16.56 11.69 -14.31
C VAL A 118 -17.47 11.70 -13.10
#